data_AF-A0A2V9QIY3-F1
#
_entry.id   AF-A0A2V9QIY3-F1
#
_cell.length_a   1.000
_cell.length_b   1.000
_cell.length_c   1.000
_cell.angle_alpha   90.00
_cell.angle_beta   90.00
_cell.angle_gamma   90.00
#
_symmetry.space_group_name_H-M   'P 1'
#
loop_
_entity.id
_entity.type
_entity.pdbx_description
1 polymer ?
#
loop_
_entity_poly.entity_id
_entity_poly.type
_entity_poly.pdbx_seq_one_letter_code
_entity_poly.pdbx_strand_id
1 'polypeptide(L)'
;MSFADSNASAPREFNAGKEWVPTAPLSVIYILSFPVGSDTRVYSDAHRHCYSFLRRNLAMPIVLKDIQQFPNGAGFHTADLHIHSFGGSADVKDSGMSVEAIVDHAVAAGISLISITDHNSDKNLQAALDYAQKYAGQLLVLPGVEITTSMSIPNVVAEVERLGGISISAHIDRDKTGFEAIIQGYPNSKRDILVSSGLYGLEFDDSSHLVWYSPDDEPTSDGSERKKLLSARHQSTATAARVRLAAVQNSDSHSVAQLAGKHTLTRFKMNELTFEGLRTALIGCVHRLAFLNLFLESWGCKRAVASWTAKPSTSATTSIVSSVAEEPVNRPHCRPWRTP
;
A
#
# COMPACT_ATOMS: atom_id res chain seq x y z
N MET A 1 26.24 52.21 -4.31
CA MET A 1 26.19 51.32 -5.49
C MET A 1 26.49 49.91 -4.97
N SER A 2 25.52 49.24 -4.37
CA SER A 2 24.51 48.35 -4.97
C SER A 2 25.12 47.10 -5.61
N PHE A 3 24.89 45.98 -4.90
CA PHE A 3 25.03 44.59 -5.27
C PHE A 3 24.41 44.23 -6.63
N ALA A 4 25.01 43.26 -7.32
CA ALA A 4 24.31 42.12 -7.91
C ALA A 4 25.35 41.07 -8.38
N ASP A 5 25.48 40.00 -7.61
CA ASP A 5 26.20 38.79 -7.99
C ASP A 5 25.42 38.05 -9.09
N SER A 6 26.07 37.88 -10.25
CA SER A 6 25.64 36.99 -11.30
C SER A 6 26.20 35.60 -11.04
N ASN A 7 25.36 34.65 -10.63
CA ASN A 7 25.64 33.23 -10.80
C ASN A 7 24.33 32.48 -11.07
N ALA A 8 23.95 32.49 -12.35
CA ALA A 8 23.00 31.53 -12.88
C ALA A 8 23.69 30.16 -12.93
N SER A 9 23.23 29.22 -12.11
CA SER A 9 23.71 27.83 -12.14
C SER A 9 23.04 27.08 -13.29
N ALA A 10 23.86 26.73 -14.29
CA ALA A 10 23.57 25.75 -15.33
C ALA A 10 23.20 24.37 -14.72
N PRO A 11 22.43 23.53 -15.45
CA PRO A 11 22.00 22.22 -14.98
C PRO A 11 23.21 21.30 -14.71
N ARG A 12 23.22 20.67 -13.53
CA ARG A 12 24.32 19.80 -13.10
C ARG A 12 24.16 18.40 -13.71
N GLU A 13 25.06 18.04 -14.60
CA GLU A 13 25.32 16.65 -14.97
C GLU A 13 25.77 15.85 -13.74
N PHE A 14 25.29 14.62 -13.64
CA PHE A 14 25.57 13.71 -12.53
C PHE A 14 27.02 13.20 -12.63
N ASN A 15 27.90 13.69 -11.75
CA ASN A 15 29.26 13.19 -11.59
C ASN A 15 29.27 12.12 -10.48
N ALA A 16 29.47 10.87 -10.87
CA ALA A 16 29.67 9.74 -9.96
C ALA A 16 31.01 9.89 -9.21
N GLY A 17 30.97 10.26 -7.93
CA GLY A 17 32.22 10.30 -7.14
C GLY A 17 32.24 11.04 -5.80
N LYS A 18 31.11 11.37 -5.17
CA LYS A 18 31.14 11.91 -3.79
C LYS A 18 30.18 11.16 -2.87
N GLU A 19 30.77 10.49 -1.88
CA GLU A 19 30.13 9.76 -0.79
C GLU A 19 29.22 10.67 0.04
N TRP A 20 28.03 10.15 0.37
CA TRP A 20 27.13 10.72 1.37
C TRP A 20 27.46 10.11 2.73
N VAL A 21 27.69 10.94 3.74
CA VAL A 21 27.98 10.52 5.11
C VAL A 21 26.80 10.92 6.03
N PRO A 22 26.15 9.98 6.72
CA PRO A 22 25.11 10.29 7.69
C PRO A 22 25.71 10.85 8.99
N THR A 23 25.23 12.02 9.43
CA THR A 23 25.56 12.56 10.75
C THR A 23 24.65 11.95 11.83
N ALA A 24 25.20 10.92 12.45
CA ALA A 24 25.08 10.50 13.86
C ALA A 24 24.27 9.21 14.18
N PRO A 25 24.72 8.40 15.19
CA PRO A 25 24.33 6.99 15.31
C PRO A 25 23.71 6.60 16.68
N LEU A 26 23.15 5.37 16.75
CA LEU A 26 22.91 4.48 17.93
C LEU A 26 21.77 4.87 18.91
N SER A 27 20.95 4.01 19.56
CA SER A 27 20.69 2.56 19.70
C SER A 27 19.43 2.41 20.60
N VAL A 28 18.68 1.31 20.72
CA VAL A 28 18.98 0.14 21.59
C VAL A 28 17.93 -1.00 21.40
N ILE A 29 18.41 -2.25 21.46
CA ILE A 29 17.70 -3.56 21.53
C ILE A 29 17.55 -4.01 23.00
N TYR A 30 16.51 -4.78 23.38
CA TYR A 30 16.63 -5.78 24.47
C TYR A 30 15.80 -7.07 24.25
N ILE A 31 16.40 -8.24 24.55
CA ILE A 31 15.83 -9.61 24.52
C ILE A 31 16.12 -10.36 25.85
N LEU A 32 15.02 -10.86 26.49
CA LEU A 32 14.69 -12.07 27.33
C LEU A 32 15.52 -12.66 28.53
N SER A 33 14.71 -13.20 29.48
CA SER A 33 14.84 -14.38 30.41
C SER A 33 15.34 -14.27 31.88
N PHE A 34 14.65 -14.97 32.81
CA PHE A 34 14.90 -15.19 34.26
C PHE A 34 15.82 -16.44 34.53
N PRO A 35 16.22 -16.79 35.78
CA PRO A 35 17.06 -16.06 36.76
C PRO A 35 18.24 -16.91 37.31
N VAL A 36 19.30 -16.32 37.89
CA VAL A 36 20.19 -16.99 38.88
C VAL A 36 20.71 -15.97 39.90
N GLY A 37 20.59 -16.30 41.19
CA GLY A 37 21.54 -15.85 42.21
C GLY A 37 21.17 -14.60 43.04
N SER A 38 20.54 -14.88 44.19
CA SER A 38 20.51 -14.12 45.45
C SER A 38 21.23 -12.75 45.54
N ASP A 39 20.45 -11.67 45.69
CA ASP A 39 20.60 -10.74 46.83
C ASP A 39 19.33 -9.90 47.04
N THR A 40 18.60 -10.19 48.12
CA THR A 40 17.33 -9.52 48.47
C THR A 40 17.61 -8.39 49.45
N ARG A 41 17.95 -7.18 48.98
CA ARG A 41 17.85 -5.99 49.84
C ARG A 41 17.76 -4.62 49.17
N VAL A 42 17.44 -4.54 47.89
CA VAL A 42 17.08 -3.27 47.23
C VAL A 42 15.82 -3.46 46.37
N TYR A 43 14.73 -3.85 47.02
CA TYR A 43 13.42 -3.99 46.37
C TYR A 43 12.28 -3.81 47.38
N SER A 44 12.15 -2.62 47.98
CA SER A 44 10.97 -2.33 48.81
C SER A 44 10.27 -1.00 48.55
N ASP A 45 10.88 -0.04 47.86
CA ASP A 45 10.33 1.33 47.84
C ASP A 45 9.79 1.78 46.46
N ALA A 46 10.27 1.20 45.36
CA ALA A 46 9.72 1.47 44.02
C ALA A 46 8.46 0.63 43.69
N HIS A 47 8.33 -0.56 44.26
CA HIS A 47 7.17 -1.43 44.06
C HIS A 47 5.93 -0.91 44.82
N ARG A 48 6.14 -0.21 45.94
CA ARG A 48 5.06 0.26 46.83
C ARG A 48 4.31 1.48 46.26
N HIS A 49 4.96 2.29 45.41
CA HIS A 49 4.31 3.43 44.74
C HIS A 49 3.40 2.99 43.58
N CYS A 50 3.85 2.09 42.70
CA CYS A 50 3.01 1.56 41.62
C CYS A 50 1.84 0.70 42.13
N TYR A 51 2.06 -0.13 43.16
CA TYR A 51 0.98 -0.96 43.72
C TYR A 51 -0.06 -0.15 44.50
N SER A 52 0.32 0.97 45.15
CA SER A 52 -0.65 1.83 45.86
C SER A 52 -1.45 2.73 44.92
N PHE A 53 -0.87 3.14 43.79
CA PHE A 53 -1.56 3.89 42.74
C PHE A 53 -2.59 3.01 42.02
N LEU A 54 -2.27 1.73 41.77
CA LEU A 54 -3.20 0.76 41.18
C LEU A 54 -4.27 0.24 42.17
N ARG A 55 -4.02 0.24 43.49
CA ARG A 55 -5.02 -0.18 44.50
C ARG A 55 -5.97 0.92 44.97
N ARG A 56 -5.60 2.21 44.90
CA ARG A 56 -6.49 3.31 45.31
C ARG A 56 -7.57 3.64 44.27
N ASN A 57 -7.48 3.10 43.06
CA ASN A 57 -8.44 3.31 41.97
C ASN A 57 -8.92 1.99 41.36
N LEU A 58 -9.40 1.05 42.18
CA LEU A 58 -10.14 -0.09 41.64
C LEU A 58 -11.51 0.36 41.15
N ALA A 59 -11.75 0.09 39.87
CA ALA A 59 -13.00 0.09 39.13
C ALA A 59 -13.47 1.41 38.48
N MET A 60 -12.66 1.94 37.56
CA MET A 60 -13.24 2.26 36.25
C MET A 60 -12.91 1.08 35.33
N PRO A 61 -13.87 0.20 35.00
CA PRO A 61 -13.64 -0.74 33.92
C PRO A 61 -13.26 0.10 32.69
N ILE A 62 -12.14 -0.21 32.04
CA ILE A 62 -11.86 0.34 30.72
C ILE A 62 -13.06 -0.07 29.87
N VAL A 63 -13.92 0.88 29.55
CA VAL A 63 -15.11 0.63 28.76
C VAL A 63 -14.80 0.96 27.30
N LEU A 64 -15.61 0.43 26.38
CA LEU A 64 -15.39 0.60 24.95
C LEU A 64 -15.18 2.07 24.55
N LYS A 65 -15.88 3.02 25.21
CA LYS A 65 -15.72 4.47 25.00
C LYS A 65 -14.33 5.01 25.32
N ASP A 66 -13.59 4.35 26.23
CA ASP A 66 -12.24 4.78 26.64
C ASP A 66 -11.19 4.26 25.64
N ILE A 67 -11.48 3.13 24.98
CA ILE A 67 -10.65 2.57 23.90
C ILE A 67 -10.93 3.30 22.57
N GLN A 68 -12.19 3.62 22.28
CA GLN A 68 -12.62 4.34 21.07
C GLN A 68 -12.08 5.77 20.97
N GLN A 69 -11.57 6.34 22.07
CA GLN A 69 -10.90 7.64 22.07
C GLN A 69 -9.53 7.61 21.39
N PHE A 70 -8.94 6.43 21.22
CA PHE A 70 -7.69 6.24 20.51
C PHE A 70 -7.99 5.73 19.09
N PRO A 71 -7.22 6.18 18.07
CA PRO A 71 -7.34 5.61 16.73
C PRO A 71 -7.15 4.09 16.79
N ASN A 72 -7.97 3.35 16.04
CA ASN A 72 -7.92 1.88 15.92
C ASN A 72 -6.66 1.36 15.18
N GLY A 73 -5.52 2.04 15.32
CA GLY A 73 -4.33 1.80 14.52
C GLY A 73 -4.60 1.96 13.02
N ALA A 74 -4.05 1.04 12.23
CA ALA A 74 -3.95 1.16 10.77
C ALA A 74 -5.29 1.35 10.02
N GLY A 75 -5.35 2.43 9.22
CA GLY A 75 -6.46 2.77 8.33
C GLY A 75 -6.16 2.45 6.87
N PHE A 76 -7.20 2.44 6.03
CA PHE A 76 -7.05 2.27 4.58
C PHE A 76 -6.89 3.62 3.88
N HIS A 77 -5.76 3.77 3.20
CA HIS A 77 -5.36 4.96 2.46
C HIS A 77 -5.45 4.68 0.96
N THR A 78 -6.28 5.43 0.24
CA THR A 78 -6.31 5.36 -1.22
C THR A 78 -5.02 5.97 -1.77
N ALA A 79 -4.39 5.28 -2.71
CA ALA A 79 -3.14 5.73 -3.32
C ALA A 79 -3.19 5.68 -4.85
N ASP A 80 -2.44 6.58 -5.47
CA ASP A 80 -2.21 6.62 -6.91
C ASP A 80 -0.70 6.82 -7.17
N LEU A 81 0.00 5.71 -7.43
CA LEU A 81 1.45 5.65 -7.46
C LEU A 81 2.04 5.80 -8.88
N HIS A 82 1.19 6.03 -9.89
CA HIS A 82 1.59 6.13 -11.30
C HIS A 82 0.86 7.31 -11.96
N ILE A 83 1.48 8.49 -11.96
CA ILE A 83 0.92 9.75 -12.48
C ILE A 83 1.98 10.47 -13.30
N HIS A 84 1.62 10.98 -14.47
CA HIS A 84 2.51 11.78 -15.33
C HIS A 84 2.14 13.26 -15.29
N SER A 85 3.15 14.13 -15.32
CA SER A 85 2.96 15.58 -15.25
C SER A 85 3.38 16.29 -16.54
N PHE A 86 2.73 17.43 -16.82
CA PHE A 86 3.03 18.24 -17.98
C PHE A 86 4.44 18.84 -17.86
N GLY A 87 5.24 18.71 -18.93
CA GLY A 87 6.63 19.15 -18.97
C GLY A 87 7.63 18.21 -18.26
N GLY A 88 7.13 17.27 -17.44
CA GLY A 88 7.89 16.16 -16.86
C GLY A 88 7.98 14.98 -17.83
N SER A 89 6.83 14.53 -18.34
CA SER A 89 6.74 13.47 -19.36
C SER A 89 6.44 14.03 -20.75
N ALA A 90 7.10 13.48 -21.78
CA ALA A 90 7.03 14.02 -23.14
C ALA A 90 5.70 13.77 -23.85
N ASP A 91 4.96 12.75 -23.43
CA ASP A 91 3.67 12.30 -23.95
C ASP A 91 2.46 12.92 -23.25
N VAL A 92 2.64 13.58 -22.11
CA VAL A 92 1.60 14.42 -21.48
C VAL A 92 1.38 15.68 -22.32
N LYS A 93 0.23 15.75 -22.99
CA LYS A 93 -0.16 16.89 -23.83
C LYS A 93 -1.08 17.89 -23.15
N ASP A 94 -1.76 17.46 -22.09
CA ASP A 94 -2.63 18.32 -21.31
C ASP A 94 -1.80 19.26 -20.43
N SER A 95 -1.75 20.54 -20.78
CA SER A 95 -1.06 21.55 -19.97
C SER A 95 -1.70 21.78 -18.60
N GLY A 96 -2.93 21.29 -18.41
CA GLY A 96 -3.61 21.27 -17.12
C GLY A 96 -3.02 20.28 -16.12
N MET A 97 -2.20 19.31 -16.55
CA MET A 97 -1.47 18.37 -15.67
C MET A 97 -0.28 19.05 -14.99
N SER A 98 -0.48 20.24 -14.42
CA SER A 98 0.52 20.90 -13.58
C SER A 98 0.66 20.18 -12.25
N VAL A 99 1.80 20.38 -11.58
CA VAL A 99 2.06 19.85 -10.23
C VAL A 99 0.93 20.22 -9.26
N GLU A 100 0.51 21.47 -9.30
CA GLU A 100 -0.53 22.01 -8.43
C GLU A 100 -1.88 21.32 -8.68
N ALA A 101 -2.26 21.16 -9.94
CA ALA A 101 -3.51 20.52 -10.32
C ALA A 101 -3.54 19.05 -9.87
N ILE A 102 -2.43 18.32 -10.03
CA ILE A 102 -2.30 16.92 -9.59
C ILE A 102 -2.50 16.82 -8.07
N VAL A 103 -1.76 17.64 -7.31
CA VAL A 103 -1.81 17.62 -5.84
C VAL A 103 -3.18 18.04 -5.31
N ASP A 104 -3.74 19.14 -5.82
CA ASP A 104 -5.04 19.65 -5.39
C ASP A 104 -6.17 18.66 -5.70
N HIS A 105 -6.14 18.05 -6.89
CA HIS A 105 -7.15 17.06 -7.29
C HIS A 105 -7.05 15.77 -6.48
N ALA A 106 -5.84 15.29 -6.16
CA ALA A 106 -5.65 14.13 -5.29
C ALA A 106 -6.30 14.35 -3.92
N VAL A 107 -6.06 15.52 -3.31
CA VAL A 107 -6.68 15.90 -2.03
C VAL A 107 -8.19 16.01 -2.14
N ALA A 108 -8.70 16.69 -3.16
CA ALA A 108 -10.14 16.83 -3.41
C ALA A 108 -10.82 15.46 -3.61
N ALA A 109 -10.12 14.50 -4.21
CA ALA A 109 -10.58 13.14 -4.39
C ALA A 109 -10.46 12.26 -3.13
N GLY A 110 -9.83 12.74 -2.05
CA GLY A 110 -9.57 11.96 -0.84
C GLY A 110 -8.51 10.88 -1.03
N ILE A 111 -7.61 11.07 -2.00
CA ILE A 111 -6.37 10.29 -2.13
C ILE A 111 -5.39 10.84 -1.11
N SER A 112 -4.76 9.93 -0.37
CA SER A 112 -3.86 10.29 0.74
C SER A 112 -2.40 9.95 0.47
N LEU A 113 -2.12 9.32 -0.68
CA LEU A 113 -0.80 8.92 -1.10
C LEU A 113 -0.68 9.02 -2.63
N ILE A 114 0.26 9.80 -3.13
CA ILE A 114 0.54 9.87 -4.58
C ILE A 114 2.02 9.76 -4.89
N SER A 115 2.34 9.42 -6.12
CA SER A 115 3.68 9.53 -6.71
C SER A 115 3.57 10.05 -8.13
N ILE A 116 4.35 11.09 -8.45
CA ILE A 116 4.54 11.55 -9.84
C ILE A 116 5.72 10.77 -10.40
N THR A 117 5.49 10.01 -11.46
CA THR A 117 6.42 9.03 -12.03
C THR A 117 6.71 9.36 -13.49
N ASP A 118 7.20 10.57 -13.73
CA ASP A 118 7.47 11.00 -15.09
C ASP A 118 8.49 10.11 -15.80
N HIS A 119 8.32 9.92 -17.12
CA HIS A 119 9.20 9.07 -17.92
C HIS A 119 10.64 9.55 -17.87
N ASN A 120 11.51 8.77 -17.21
CA ASN A 120 12.94 9.04 -17.05
C ASN A 120 13.25 10.47 -16.57
N SER A 121 12.35 11.10 -15.80
CA SER A 121 12.50 12.49 -15.37
C SER A 121 12.03 12.71 -13.94
N ASP A 122 12.73 13.58 -13.22
CA ASP A 122 12.41 14.05 -11.87
C ASP A 122 12.15 15.57 -11.82
N LYS A 123 12.02 16.23 -12.99
CA LYS A 123 11.97 17.70 -13.11
C LYS A 123 10.93 18.36 -12.19
N ASN A 124 9.77 17.72 -12.07
CA ASN A 124 8.64 18.25 -11.32
C ASN A 124 8.56 17.70 -9.88
N LEU A 125 9.47 16.80 -9.49
CA LEU A 125 9.45 16.15 -8.19
C LEU A 125 9.60 17.14 -7.04
N GLN A 126 10.63 18.00 -7.09
CA GLN A 126 10.88 18.96 -6.01
C GLN A 126 9.70 19.92 -5.84
N ALA A 127 9.17 20.44 -6.94
CA ALA A 127 8.00 21.30 -6.93
C ALA A 127 6.78 20.61 -6.31
N ALA A 128 6.57 19.31 -6.60
CA ALA A 128 5.48 18.54 -6.02
C ALA A 128 5.62 18.33 -4.52
N LEU A 129 6.83 18.01 -4.04
CA LEU A 129 7.13 17.87 -2.62
C LEU A 129 6.91 19.20 -1.86
N ASP A 130 7.35 20.31 -2.46
CA ASP A 130 7.23 21.65 -1.87
C ASP A 130 5.76 22.09 -1.82
N TYR A 131 5.04 21.92 -2.92
CA TYR A 131 3.63 22.31 -3.01
C TYR A 131 2.73 21.49 -2.09
N ALA A 132 3.01 20.19 -1.93
CA ALA A 132 2.24 19.29 -1.07
C ALA A 132 2.39 19.59 0.43
N GLN A 133 3.38 20.37 0.86
CA GLN A 133 3.55 20.75 2.27
C GLN A 133 2.31 21.42 2.87
N LYS A 134 1.52 22.15 2.06
CA LYS A 134 0.26 22.77 2.52
C LYS A 134 -0.81 21.75 2.93
N TYR A 135 -0.63 20.47 2.55
CA TYR A 135 -1.48 19.34 2.89
C TYR A 135 -0.81 18.33 3.83
N ALA A 136 0.22 18.76 4.58
CA ALA A 136 0.91 17.91 5.54
C ALA A 136 -0.08 17.23 6.52
N GLY A 137 0.04 15.91 6.66
CA GLY A 137 -0.86 15.08 7.46
C GLY A 137 -2.12 14.59 6.73
N GLN A 138 -2.42 15.13 5.54
CA GLN A 138 -3.54 14.69 4.70
C GLN A 138 -3.06 13.91 3.45
N LEU A 139 -2.00 14.39 2.81
CA LEU A 139 -1.43 13.79 1.60
C LEU A 139 0.07 13.51 1.82
N LEU A 140 0.51 12.31 1.45
CA LEU A 140 1.92 11.99 1.25
C LEU A 140 2.24 11.97 -0.24
N VAL A 141 3.24 12.74 -0.65
CA VAL A 141 3.85 12.63 -1.97
C VAL A 141 5.14 11.84 -1.84
N LEU A 142 5.25 10.72 -2.55
CA LEU A 142 6.47 9.94 -2.64
C LEU A 142 7.24 10.30 -3.92
N PRO A 143 8.58 10.42 -3.84
CA PRO A 143 9.41 10.43 -5.03
C PRO A 143 9.25 9.16 -5.86
N GLY A 144 9.05 9.33 -7.17
CA GLY A 144 8.97 8.23 -8.12
C GLY A 144 9.45 8.66 -9.50
N VAL A 145 9.65 7.66 -10.35
CA VAL A 145 10.06 7.81 -11.74
C VAL A 145 9.65 6.54 -12.48
N GLU A 146 9.13 6.68 -13.70
CA GLU A 146 8.94 5.53 -14.57
C GLU A 146 10.16 5.39 -15.48
N ILE A 147 10.83 4.23 -15.41
CA ILE A 147 12.10 4.03 -16.08
C ILE A 147 11.90 3.18 -17.33
N THR A 148 12.10 3.79 -18.50
CA THR A 148 12.40 3.05 -19.73
C THR A 148 13.91 3.01 -19.94
N THR A 149 14.48 1.83 -20.20
CA THR A 149 15.94 1.68 -20.33
C THR A 149 16.35 0.55 -21.27
N SER A 150 17.57 0.65 -21.80
CA SER A 150 18.25 -0.44 -22.51
C SER A 150 18.99 -1.40 -21.57
N MET A 151 19.10 -1.07 -20.28
CA MET A 151 19.62 -2.00 -19.27
C MET A 151 18.63 -3.13 -19.01
N SER A 152 19.11 -4.27 -18.50
CA SER A 152 18.22 -5.34 -18.08
C SER A 152 17.38 -4.90 -16.87
N ILE A 153 16.09 -5.21 -16.88
CA ILE A 153 15.17 -4.88 -15.78
C ILE A 153 15.66 -5.42 -14.43
N PRO A 154 16.21 -6.64 -14.28
CA PRO A 154 16.76 -7.10 -13.00
C PRO A 154 17.88 -6.21 -12.44
N ASN A 155 18.72 -5.62 -13.31
CA ASN A 155 19.78 -4.72 -12.86
C ASN A 155 19.20 -3.39 -12.35
N VAL A 156 18.16 -2.87 -13.01
CA VAL A 156 17.43 -1.69 -12.52
C VAL A 156 16.82 -1.97 -11.16
N VAL A 157 16.14 -3.11 -11.00
CA VAL A 157 15.49 -3.51 -9.74
C VAL A 157 16.52 -3.67 -8.63
N ALA A 158 17.68 -4.26 -8.92
CA ALA A 158 18.78 -4.40 -7.96
C ALA A 158 19.35 -3.03 -7.54
N GLU A 159 19.46 -2.08 -8.46
CA GLU A 159 19.94 -0.73 -8.14
C GLU A 159 18.92 0.06 -7.31
N VAL A 160 17.63 -0.04 -7.64
CA VAL A 160 16.55 0.56 -6.83
C VAL A 160 16.58 0.00 -5.42
N GLU A 161 16.72 -1.32 -5.26
CA GLU A 161 16.84 -1.97 -3.96
C GLU A 161 18.09 -1.52 -3.19
N ARG A 162 19.24 -1.39 -3.87
CA ARG A 162 20.48 -0.87 -3.28
C ARG A 162 20.32 0.53 -2.71
N LEU A 163 19.47 1.35 -3.35
CA LEU A 163 19.12 2.70 -2.90
C LEU A 163 18.02 2.73 -1.83
N GLY A 164 17.49 1.57 -1.43
CA GLY A 164 16.40 1.45 -0.45
C GLY A 164 15.00 1.70 -1.01
N GLY A 165 14.87 1.77 -2.34
CA GLY A 165 13.61 1.98 -3.04
C GLY A 165 12.77 0.71 -3.18
N ILE A 166 11.61 0.85 -3.82
CA ILE A 166 10.72 -0.23 -4.22
C ILE A 166 10.52 -0.19 -5.73
N SER A 167 10.44 -1.35 -6.37
CA SER A 167 10.06 -1.46 -7.78
C SER A 167 8.66 -2.06 -7.93
N ILE A 168 7.87 -1.51 -8.85
CA ILE A 168 6.58 -2.04 -9.30
C ILE A 168 6.66 -2.14 -10.83
N SER A 169 6.33 -3.31 -11.39
CA SER A 169 6.24 -3.43 -12.86
C SER A 169 4.94 -2.81 -13.33
N ALA A 170 5.02 -1.81 -14.21
CA ALA A 170 3.87 -1.06 -14.68
C ALA A 170 2.95 -1.86 -15.63
N HIS A 171 1.64 -1.60 -15.51
CA HIS A 171 0.53 -2.08 -16.36
C HIS A 171 0.82 -3.40 -17.13
N ILE A 172 1.04 -4.48 -16.39
CA ILE A 172 1.62 -5.72 -16.92
C ILE A 172 0.71 -6.45 -17.91
N ASP A 173 -0.58 -6.18 -17.85
CA ASP A 173 -1.67 -6.80 -18.59
C ASP A 173 -2.16 -5.93 -19.75
N ARG A 174 -1.54 -4.77 -19.98
CA ARG A 174 -1.87 -3.89 -21.10
C ARG A 174 -1.65 -4.60 -22.43
N ASP A 175 -2.65 -4.48 -23.31
CA ASP A 175 -2.55 -5.04 -24.66
C ASP A 175 -1.33 -4.49 -25.41
N LYS A 176 -0.55 -5.39 -26.02
CA LYS A 176 0.62 -5.12 -26.87
C LYS A 176 1.86 -4.57 -26.16
N THR A 177 1.70 -3.74 -25.13
CA THR A 177 2.81 -3.07 -24.44
C THR A 177 3.04 -3.57 -23.02
N GLY A 178 2.10 -4.34 -22.47
CA GLY A 178 2.22 -4.94 -21.15
C GLY A 178 3.29 -6.03 -21.11
N PHE A 179 3.84 -6.24 -19.92
CA PHE A 179 4.85 -7.26 -19.64
C PHE A 179 4.45 -8.66 -20.12
N GLU A 180 3.19 -9.07 -19.93
CA GLU A 180 2.70 -10.38 -20.39
C GLU A 180 2.57 -10.47 -21.91
N ALA A 181 2.25 -9.36 -22.58
CA ALA A 181 2.15 -9.32 -24.03
C ALA A 181 3.53 -9.37 -24.70
N ILE A 182 4.53 -8.69 -24.10
CA ILE A 182 5.90 -8.61 -24.63
C ILE A 182 6.69 -9.90 -24.36
N ILE A 183 6.59 -10.43 -23.15
CA ILE A 183 7.34 -11.62 -22.72
C ILE A 183 6.34 -12.73 -22.44
N GLN A 184 6.14 -13.66 -23.37
CA GLN A 184 5.15 -14.72 -23.22
C GLN A 184 5.72 -15.97 -22.51
N GLY A 185 4.86 -16.71 -21.80
CA GLY A 185 5.22 -17.98 -21.16
C GLY A 185 6.16 -17.85 -19.95
N TYR A 186 7.06 -18.84 -19.79
CA TYR A 186 8.03 -18.96 -18.69
C TYR A 186 9.51 -18.87 -19.14
N PRO A 187 9.96 -17.78 -19.79
CA PRO A 187 11.38 -17.65 -20.12
C PRO A 187 12.20 -17.22 -18.90
N ASN A 188 13.50 -17.52 -18.91
CA ASN A 188 14.42 -17.12 -17.84
C ASN A 188 14.42 -15.60 -17.63
N SER A 189 14.30 -14.79 -18.69
CA SER A 189 14.23 -13.33 -18.57
C SER A 189 13.03 -12.85 -17.73
N LYS A 190 11.85 -13.46 -17.92
CA LYS A 190 10.66 -13.19 -17.09
C LYS A 190 10.89 -13.64 -15.66
N ARG A 191 11.44 -14.84 -15.49
CA ARG A 191 11.75 -15.40 -14.17
C ARG A 191 12.71 -14.49 -13.40
N ASP A 192 13.80 -14.03 -14.00
CA ASP A 192 14.83 -13.24 -13.34
C ASP A 192 14.29 -11.90 -12.80
N ILE A 193 13.39 -11.26 -13.57
CA ILE A 193 12.64 -10.08 -13.12
C ILE A 193 11.75 -10.46 -11.94
N LEU A 194 10.93 -11.49 -12.12
CA LEU A 194 9.96 -11.91 -11.12
C LEU A 194 10.57 -12.57 -9.91
N VAL A 195 11.85 -12.93 -9.83
CA VAL A 195 12.49 -13.41 -8.59
C VAL A 195 13.44 -12.38 -7.98
N SER A 196 13.46 -11.17 -8.53
CA SER A 196 14.22 -10.06 -7.97
C SER A 196 13.63 -9.67 -6.60
N SER A 197 14.51 -9.50 -5.61
CA SER A 197 14.13 -9.06 -4.27
C SER A 197 13.54 -7.66 -4.34
N GLY A 198 14.17 -6.68 -4.98
CA GLY A 198 13.66 -5.32 -5.14
C GLY A 198 12.28 -5.13 -5.80
N LEU A 199 11.67 -6.18 -6.37
CA LEU A 199 10.33 -6.14 -6.94
C LEU A 199 9.27 -6.37 -5.84
N TYR A 200 8.40 -5.39 -5.65
CA TYR A 200 7.37 -5.38 -4.60
C TYR A 200 5.97 -5.62 -5.13
N GLY A 201 5.69 -5.24 -6.37
CA GLY A 201 4.36 -5.36 -6.93
C GLY A 201 4.32 -5.38 -8.45
N LEU A 202 3.12 -5.64 -8.96
CA LEU A 202 2.76 -5.63 -10.36
C LEU A 202 1.51 -4.78 -10.48
N GLU A 203 1.53 -3.84 -11.42
CA GLU A 203 0.39 -2.99 -11.72
C GLU A 203 -0.47 -3.60 -12.81
N PHE A 204 -1.79 -3.48 -12.65
CA PHE A 204 -2.80 -4.03 -13.55
C PHE A 204 -3.79 -2.94 -13.98
N ASP A 205 -4.02 -2.85 -15.28
CA ASP A 205 -5.09 -2.03 -15.84
C ASP A 205 -6.45 -2.71 -15.59
N ASP A 206 -6.57 -4.02 -15.83
CA ASP A 206 -7.81 -4.78 -15.62
C ASP A 206 -7.87 -5.40 -14.23
N SER A 207 -8.94 -5.05 -13.50
CA SER A 207 -9.25 -5.63 -12.19
C SER A 207 -9.46 -7.15 -12.22
N SER A 208 -9.83 -7.74 -13.36
CA SER A 208 -10.00 -9.19 -13.51
C SER A 208 -8.66 -9.94 -13.43
N HIS A 209 -7.57 -9.28 -13.79
CA HIS A 209 -6.21 -9.84 -13.79
C HIS A 209 -5.48 -9.70 -12.44
N LEU A 210 -6.09 -9.10 -11.42
CA LEU A 210 -5.48 -8.95 -10.08
C LEU A 210 -5.14 -10.29 -9.40
N VAL A 211 -5.71 -11.39 -9.87
CA VAL A 211 -5.40 -12.75 -9.40
C VAL A 211 -4.18 -13.37 -10.08
N TRP A 212 -3.62 -12.73 -11.11
CA TRP A 212 -2.42 -13.21 -11.79
C TRP A 212 -1.25 -13.30 -10.82
N TYR A 213 -0.34 -14.25 -11.06
CA TYR A 213 0.81 -14.52 -10.20
C TYR A 213 0.44 -14.91 -8.76
N SER A 214 -0.73 -15.51 -8.58
CA SER A 214 -1.23 -15.99 -7.29
C SER A 214 -1.63 -17.48 -7.34
N PRO A 215 -1.89 -18.13 -6.19
CA PRO A 215 -2.48 -19.47 -6.17
C PRO A 215 -3.82 -19.56 -6.92
N ASP A 216 -4.56 -18.45 -6.94
CA ASP A 216 -5.89 -18.31 -7.52
C ASP A 216 -5.85 -17.84 -8.98
N ASP A 217 -4.65 -17.82 -9.59
CA ASP A 217 -4.48 -17.50 -11.00
C ASP A 217 -5.29 -18.47 -11.89
N GLU A 218 -5.65 -17.98 -13.07
CA GLU A 218 -6.60 -18.58 -13.99
C GLU A 218 -6.21 -20.02 -14.37
N PRO A 219 -7.19 -20.90 -14.63
CA PRO A 219 -6.95 -22.28 -15.06
C PRO A 219 -6.65 -22.36 -16.57
N THR A 220 -5.72 -21.53 -17.06
CA THR A 220 -5.26 -21.47 -18.45
C THR A 220 -3.81 -21.96 -18.58
N SER A 221 -3.31 -22.11 -19.81
CA SER A 221 -1.88 -22.38 -20.03
C SER A 221 -1.01 -21.27 -19.46
N ASP A 222 -1.39 -20.01 -19.69
CA ASP A 222 -0.63 -18.84 -19.23
C ASP A 222 -0.69 -18.73 -17.70
N GLY A 223 -1.87 -18.94 -17.10
CA GLY A 223 -2.00 -19.02 -15.64
C GLY A 223 -1.15 -20.14 -15.02
N SER A 224 -1.01 -21.28 -15.71
CA SER A 224 -0.11 -22.36 -15.28
C SER A 224 1.36 -21.93 -15.32
N GLU A 225 1.80 -21.17 -16.32
CA GLU A 225 3.15 -20.61 -16.39
C GLU A 225 3.39 -19.54 -15.31
N ARG A 226 2.42 -18.67 -15.05
CA ARG A 226 2.48 -17.69 -13.95
C ARG A 226 2.57 -18.35 -12.58
N LYS A 227 1.86 -19.46 -12.35
CA LYS A 227 1.99 -20.29 -11.12
C LYS A 227 3.38 -20.91 -10.96
N LYS A 228 4.06 -21.27 -12.06
CA LYS A 228 5.46 -21.71 -12.01
C LYS A 228 6.39 -20.57 -11.58
N LEU A 229 6.15 -19.34 -12.03
CA LEU A 229 6.92 -18.15 -11.61
C LEU A 229 6.72 -17.83 -10.13
N LEU A 230 5.49 -17.93 -9.64
CA LEU A 230 5.20 -17.87 -8.20
C LEU A 230 5.97 -18.96 -7.43
N SER A 231 5.96 -20.20 -7.92
CA SER A 231 6.71 -21.30 -7.31
C SER A 231 8.22 -21.04 -7.29
N ALA A 232 8.77 -20.44 -8.35
CA ALA A 232 10.17 -20.04 -8.40
C ALA A 232 10.49 -18.95 -7.36
N ARG A 233 9.57 -17.97 -7.14
CA ARG A 233 9.70 -17.00 -6.04
C ARG A 233 9.66 -17.67 -4.66
N HIS A 234 8.79 -18.68 -4.47
CA HIS A 234 8.74 -19.45 -3.22
C HIS A 234 10.07 -20.16 -2.91
N GLN A 235 10.78 -20.61 -3.93
CA GLN A 235 12.04 -21.35 -3.78
C GLN A 235 13.28 -20.45 -3.67
N SER A 236 13.17 -19.17 -4.04
CA SER A 236 14.28 -18.22 -3.99
C SER A 236 14.48 -17.68 -2.57
N THR A 237 15.72 -17.77 -2.07
CA THR A 237 16.11 -17.21 -0.78
C THR A 237 16.04 -15.68 -0.78
N ALA A 238 16.30 -15.04 -1.92
CA ALA A 238 16.23 -13.58 -2.08
C ALA A 238 14.82 -13.03 -1.81
N THR A 239 13.78 -13.82 -2.11
CA THR A 239 12.37 -13.43 -1.95
C THR A 239 11.69 -14.05 -0.73
N ALA A 240 12.44 -14.74 0.15
CA ALA A 240 11.86 -15.44 1.30
C ALA A 240 11.04 -14.54 2.23
N ALA A 241 11.42 -13.26 2.37
CA ALA A 241 10.68 -12.28 3.16
C ALA A 241 9.46 -11.67 2.44
N ARG A 242 9.38 -11.80 1.11
CA ARG A 242 8.33 -11.24 0.25
C ARG A 242 8.09 -12.15 -0.95
N VAL A 243 7.42 -13.26 -0.69
CA VAL A 243 7.15 -14.22 -1.77
C VAL A 243 6.07 -13.70 -2.71
N ARG A 244 4.99 -13.15 -2.16
CA ARG A 244 3.89 -12.56 -2.92
C ARG A 244 4.28 -11.18 -3.43
N LEU A 245 4.02 -10.92 -4.70
CA LEU A 245 4.00 -9.57 -5.26
C LEU A 245 2.63 -8.95 -5.01
N ALA A 246 2.62 -7.68 -4.65
CA ALA A 246 1.39 -6.92 -4.51
C ALA A 246 0.78 -6.66 -5.89
N ALA A 247 -0.46 -7.09 -6.11
CA ALA A 247 -1.23 -6.57 -7.23
C ALA A 247 -1.65 -5.13 -6.89
N VAL A 248 -1.37 -4.18 -7.77
CA VAL A 248 -1.77 -2.79 -7.59
C VAL A 248 -2.46 -2.28 -8.84
N GLN A 249 -3.25 -1.23 -8.69
CA GLN A 249 -3.87 -0.46 -9.74
C GLN A 249 -3.68 1.02 -9.41
N ASN A 250 -3.27 1.79 -10.41
CA ASN A 250 -3.11 3.24 -10.37
C ASN A 250 -3.77 3.85 -11.61
N SER A 251 -3.72 5.18 -11.76
CA SER A 251 -4.43 5.84 -12.86
C SER A 251 -3.67 5.86 -14.18
N ASP A 252 -2.33 5.84 -14.16
CA ASP A 252 -1.49 6.11 -15.34
C ASP A 252 -1.94 7.40 -16.08
N SER A 253 -2.28 8.41 -15.29
CA SER A 253 -2.99 9.59 -15.80
C SER A 253 -2.07 10.52 -16.60
N HIS A 254 -2.54 10.94 -17.77
CA HIS A 254 -1.87 11.88 -18.68
C HIS A 254 -2.68 13.16 -18.92
N SER A 255 -3.83 13.29 -18.25
CA SER A 255 -4.73 14.44 -18.31
C SER A 255 -5.50 14.57 -17.01
N VAL A 256 -5.98 15.78 -16.71
CA VAL A 256 -6.71 16.04 -15.44
C VAL A 256 -7.98 15.20 -15.34
N ALA A 257 -8.60 14.88 -16.48
CA ALA A 257 -9.78 14.03 -16.54
C ALA A 257 -9.51 12.57 -16.13
N GLN A 258 -8.27 12.10 -16.26
CA GLN A 258 -7.86 10.74 -15.87
C GLN A 258 -7.41 10.65 -14.41
N LEU A 259 -7.09 11.78 -13.77
CA LEU A 259 -6.70 11.79 -12.37
C LEU A 259 -7.82 11.24 -11.48
N ALA A 260 -7.43 10.40 -10.52
CA ALA A 260 -8.30 9.95 -9.44
C ALA A 260 -9.58 9.20 -9.87
N GLY A 261 -9.50 8.36 -10.91
CA GLY A 261 -10.53 7.36 -11.19
C GLY A 261 -10.69 6.39 -10.02
N LYS A 262 -11.48 6.74 -8.98
CA LYS A 262 -11.50 6.02 -7.68
C LYS A 262 -11.77 4.52 -7.75
N HIS A 263 -12.37 4.04 -8.84
CA HIS A 263 -12.65 2.63 -9.07
C HIS A 263 -11.43 1.80 -9.50
N THR A 264 -10.32 2.46 -9.86
CA THR A 264 -9.07 1.83 -10.32
C THR A 264 -7.91 2.04 -9.34
N LEU A 265 -8.13 2.59 -8.14
CA LEU A 265 -7.05 2.89 -7.20
C LEU A 265 -6.96 1.88 -6.06
N THR A 266 -5.72 1.50 -5.74
CA THR A 266 -5.44 0.58 -4.63
C THR A 266 -5.53 1.30 -3.30
N ARG A 267 -6.13 0.65 -2.30
CA ARG A 267 -6.16 1.12 -0.91
C ARG A 267 -5.19 0.32 -0.06
N PHE A 268 -4.29 1.01 0.62
CA PHE A 268 -3.25 0.44 1.46
C PHE A 268 -3.58 0.60 2.94
N LYS A 269 -3.56 -0.49 3.69
CA LYS A 269 -3.78 -0.51 5.14
C LYS A 269 -2.47 -0.18 5.87
N MET A 270 -2.36 1.07 6.32
CA MET A 270 -1.14 1.64 6.90
C MET A 270 -1.44 2.28 8.25
N ASN A 271 -0.48 2.19 9.18
CA ASN A 271 -0.58 2.87 10.48
C ASN A 271 -0.27 4.37 10.37
N GLU A 272 0.72 4.69 9.55
CA GLU A 272 1.18 6.05 9.30
C GLU A 272 1.37 6.24 7.79
N LEU A 273 1.09 7.44 7.30
CA LEU A 273 1.35 7.85 5.92
C LEU A 273 2.84 8.12 5.74
N THR A 274 3.62 7.05 5.60
CA THR A 274 5.06 7.09 5.37
C THR A 274 5.46 6.07 4.29
N PHE A 275 6.64 6.27 3.70
CA PHE A 275 7.24 5.29 2.78
C PHE A 275 7.35 3.90 3.42
N GLU A 276 7.76 3.83 4.68
CA GLU A 276 7.87 2.58 5.43
C GLU A 276 6.51 1.90 5.68
N GLY A 277 5.47 2.71 5.87
CA GLY A 277 4.08 2.23 5.95
C GLY A 277 3.63 1.58 4.64
N LEU A 278 3.91 2.23 3.50
CA LEU A 278 3.62 1.69 2.17
C LEU A 278 4.41 0.40 1.91
N ARG A 279 5.73 0.42 2.17
CA ARG A 279 6.62 -0.73 2.01
C ARG A 279 6.12 -1.94 2.80
N THR A 280 5.69 -1.71 4.04
CA THR A 280 5.10 -2.76 4.89
C THR A 280 3.75 -3.25 4.34
N ALA A 281 2.92 -2.35 3.80
CA ALA A 281 1.65 -2.72 3.17
C ALA A 281 1.86 -3.61 1.93
N LEU A 282 2.84 -3.29 1.09
CA LEU A 282 3.21 -4.09 -0.09
C LEU A 282 3.77 -5.46 0.29
N ILE A 283 4.59 -5.56 1.34
CA ILE A 283 5.09 -6.86 1.84
C ILE A 283 3.92 -7.71 2.38
N GLY A 284 3.00 -7.10 3.11
CA GLY A 284 1.82 -7.76 3.69
C GLY A 284 0.59 -7.77 2.78
N CYS A 285 0.78 -7.78 1.46
CA CYS A 285 -0.24 -7.40 0.49
C CYS A 285 -1.59 -8.14 0.62
N VAL A 286 -1.57 -9.44 0.92
CA VAL A 286 -2.76 -10.29 1.08
C VAL A 286 -3.79 -9.75 2.09
N HIS A 287 -3.35 -9.01 3.10
CA HIS A 287 -4.24 -8.50 4.17
C HIS A 287 -4.29 -6.97 4.24
N ARG A 288 -3.48 -6.29 3.42
CA ARG A 288 -3.25 -4.85 3.53
C ARG A 288 -3.65 -4.09 2.29
N LEU A 289 -3.98 -4.76 1.20
CA LEU A 289 -4.50 -4.11 0.00
C LEU A 289 -6.00 -4.38 -0.11
N ALA A 290 -6.74 -3.37 -0.54
CA ALA A 290 -8.16 -3.48 -0.86
C ALA A 290 -8.45 -2.73 -2.16
N PHE A 291 -9.34 -3.31 -2.97
CA PHE A 291 -9.79 -2.75 -4.24
C PHE A 291 -11.28 -2.42 -4.12
N LEU A 292 -11.69 -1.26 -4.61
CA LEU A 292 -13.04 -0.75 -4.41
C LEU A 292 -14.13 -1.68 -5.00
N ASN A 293 -13.79 -2.45 -6.05
CA ASN A 293 -14.72 -3.36 -6.73
C ASN A 293 -14.77 -4.79 -6.13
N LEU A 294 -13.80 -5.20 -5.30
CA LEU A 294 -13.76 -6.57 -4.73
C LEU A 294 -14.36 -6.65 -3.32
N PHE A 295 -14.62 -5.51 -2.67
CA PHE A 295 -15.09 -5.49 -1.29
C PHE A 295 -16.55 -5.95 -1.11
N LEU A 296 -17.33 -6.03 -2.19
CA LEU A 296 -18.74 -6.43 -2.13
C LEU A 296 -18.97 -7.94 -2.29
N GLU A 297 -18.00 -8.71 -2.81
CA GLU A 297 -18.23 -10.13 -3.13
C GLU A 297 -17.59 -11.11 -2.13
N SER A 298 -16.48 -10.75 -1.46
CA SER A 298 -15.75 -11.71 -0.62
C SER A 298 -16.26 -11.84 0.83
N TRP A 299 -17.18 -10.97 1.25
CA TRP A 299 -17.87 -11.07 2.54
C TRP A 299 -19.35 -11.03 2.24
N GLY A 300 -20.05 -12.17 2.38
CA GLY A 300 -21.47 -12.38 2.01
C GLY A 300 -22.48 -11.47 2.71
N CYS A 301 -22.38 -10.16 2.53
CA CYS A 301 -23.28 -9.15 3.01
C CYS A 301 -24.09 -8.62 1.81
N LYS A 302 -24.95 -9.48 1.26
CA LYS A 302 -26.08 -9.02 0.45
C LYS A 302 -27.02 -8.26 1.38
N ARG A 303 -26.83 -6.95 1.53
CA ARG A 303 -27.91 -6.06 1.98
C ARG A 303 -28.44 -5.28 0.79
N ALA A 304 -29.73 -5.47 0.58
CA ALA A 304 -30.56 -4.94 -0.48
C ALA A 304 -30.28 -3.46 -0.74
N VAL A 305 -29.90 -3.14 -1.97
CA VAL A 305 -30.12 -1.82 -2.55
C VAL A 305 -31.59 -1.77 -2.95
N ALA A 306 -32.45 -1.49 -1.98
CA ALA A 306 -33.83 -1.08 -2.27
C ALA A 306 -33.82 0.44 -2.51
N SER A 307 -34.16 0.81 -3.73
CA SER A 307 -34.35 2.16 -4.25
C SER A 307 -35.09 3.08 -3.28
N TRP A 308 -34.43 4.15 -2.83
CA TRP A 308 -35.11 5.31 -2.25
C TRP A 308 -35.62 6.20 -3.39
N THR A 309 -36.85 5.96 -3.83
CA THR A 309 -37.66 7.00 -4.46
C THR A 309 -38.71 7.44 -3.44
N ALA A 310 -38.47 8.58 -2.80
CA ALA A 310 -39.45 9.19 -1.92
C ALA A 310 -40.58 9.81 -2.75
N LYS A 311 -41.81 9.31 -2.58
CA LYS A 311 -43.04 10.08 -2.80
C LYS A 311 -43.85 10.09 -1.50
N PRO A 312 -44.40 11.23 -1.08
CA PRO A 312 -45.15 11.32 0.17
C PRO A 312 -46.63 11.04 -0.06
N SER A 313 -47.26 10.18 0.76
CA SER A 313 -48.70 10.23 1.01
C SER A 313 -49.11 9.53 2.31
N THR A 314 -49.50 10.36 3.29
CA THR A 314 -50.64 10.24 4.21
C THR A 314 -51.09 8.88 4.78
N SER A 315 -50.99 8.80 6.12
CA SER A 315 -51.94 8.22 7.11
C SER A 315 -52.59 6.86 6.84
N ALA A 316 -52.22 5.86 7.64
CA ALA A 316 -53.16 5.05 8.43
C ALA A 316 -52.40 4.13 9.40
N THR A 317 -52.85 4.14 10.65
CA THR A 317 -52.43 3.34 11.79
C THR A 317 -52.81 1.87 11.56
N THR A 318 -51.87 0.91 11.62
CA THR A 318 -52.17 -0.47 12.02
C THR A 318 -50.91 -1.16 12.57
N SER A 319 -51.02 -1.63 13.81
CA SER A 319 -50.06 -2.48 14.52
C SER A 319 -49.94 -3.87 13.90
N ILE A 320 -48.72 -4.36 13.65
CA ILE A 320 -48.47 -5.77 13.33
C ILE A 320 -47.31 -6.32 14.17
N VAL A 321 -47.61 -7.47 14.78
CA VAL A 321 -46.88 -8.29 15.72
C VAL A 321 -45.64 -8.92 15.08
N SER A 322 -44.54 -8.99 15.82
CA SER A 322 -43.30 -9.68 15.43
C SER A 322 -43.47 -11.20 15.52
N SER A 323 -43.38 -11.90 14.38
CA SER A 323 -43.08 -13.34 14.34
C SER A 323 -41.69 -13.53 13.73
N VAL A 324 -40.72 -13.88 14.56
CA VAL A 324 -39.39 -14.33 14.13
C VAL A 324 -39.51 -15.81 13.79
N ALA A 325 -39.30 -16.17 12.52
CA ALA A 325 -39.13 -17.55 12.09
C ALA A 325 -37.67 -17.95 12.30
N GLU A 326 -37.44 -18.99 13.11
CA GLU A 326 -36.13 -19.64 13.29
C GLU A 326 -35.82 -20.54 12.08
N GLU A 327 -34.66 -20.36 11.45
CA GLU A 327 -34.08 -21.35 10.53
C GLU A 327 -33.16 -22.33 11.30
N PRO A 328 -33.09 -23.62 10.89
CA PRO A 328 -32.44 -24.67 11.66
C PRO A 328 -30.91 -24.65 11.53
N VAL A 329 -30.22 -24.60 12.67
CA VAL A 329 -28.76 -24.75 12.77
C VAL A 329 -28.37 -26.22 12.64
N ASN A 330 -27.68 -26.56 11.54
CA ASN A 330 -27.06 -27.87 11.34
C ASN A 330 -25.74 -27.94 12.13
N ARG A 331 -25.70 -28.69 13.25
CA ARG A 331 -24.48 -28.92 14.05
C ARG A 331 -23.78 -30.22 13.63
N PRO A 332 -22.46 -30.23 13.38
CA PRO A 332 -21.73 -31.49 13.20
C PRO A 332 -21.51 -32.20 14.56
N HIS A 333 -21.76 -33.51 14.58
CA HIS A 333 -21.59 -34.38 15.73
C HIS A 333 -20.12 -34.55 16.13
N CYS A 334 -19.74 -34.08 17.32
CA CYS A 334 -18.51 -34.51 18.01
C CYS A 334 -18.74 -35.89 18.66
N ARG A 335 -17.93 -36.89 18.29
CA ARG A 335 -17.86 -38.18 19.01
C ARG A 335 -17.03 -38.02 20.29
N PRO A 336 -17.43 -38.64 21.42
CA PRO A 336 -16.62 -38.63 22.63
C PRO A 336 -15.48 -39.66 22.57
N TRP A 337 -14.33 -39.25 23.10
CA TRP A 337 -13.15 -40.09 23.33
C TRP A 337 -13.46 -41.15 24.41
N ARG A 338 -13.08 -42.41 24.14
CA ARG A 338 -12.96 -43.46 25.15
C ARG A 338 -11.49 -43.87 25.24
N THR A 339 -10.90 -43.80 26.43
CA THR A 339 -9.70 -44.54 26.84
C THR A 339 -10.13 -45.73 27.70
N PRO A 340 -9.36 -46.83 27.68
CA PRO A 340 -8.29 -47.01 28.68
C PRO A 340 -6.91 -46.67 28.16
#